data_AF-A0AAV0RMN1-F1
#
_entry.id   AF-A0AAV0RMN1-F1
#
_cell.length_a   1.000
_cell.length_b   1.000
_cell.length_c   1.000
_cell.angle_alpha   90.00
_cell.angle_beta   90.00
_cell.angle_gamma   90.00
#
_symmetry.space_group_name_H-M   'P 1'
#
loop_
_entity.id
_entity.type
_entity.pdbx_description
1 polymer ?
#
loop_
_entity_poly.entity_id
_entity_poly.type
_entity_poly.pdbx_seq_one_letter_code
_entity_poly.pdbx_strand_id
1 'polypeptide(L)'
;MALKSAVELGIPDAIHTHGNNRPMPLTELAAALGIEPERKTYLHRLMRLLVHSGFFFAVGEEEPAYALTPSSKLLVKDNPNCLSSFVKLVPRPEYVTPCYVVGGWIKGGGDKRAAEISFKVGLK
;
A
#
# COMPACT_ATOMS: atom_id res chain seq x y z
N MET A 1 -4.74 -2.05 -3.62
CA MET A 1 -5.42 -2.54 -2.40
C MET A 1 -4.45 -2.86 -1.27
N ALA A 2 -3.49 -3.78 -1.44
CA ALA A 2 -2.52 -4.12 -0.39
C ALA A 2 -1.73 -2.90 0.17
N LEU A 3 -1.20 -2.05 -0.71
CA LEU A 3 -0.46 -0.85 -0.29
C LEU A 3 -1.33 0.14 0.50
N LYS A 4 -2.59 0.31 0.07
CA LYS A 4 -3.57 1.13 0.78
C LYS A 4 -3.80 0.59 2.19
N SER A 5 -4.03 -0.71 2.32
CA SER A 5 -4.21 -1.36 3.62
C SER A 5 -2.98 -1.20 4.52
N ALA A 6 -1.76 -1.28 3.97
CA ALA A 6 -0.53 -1.04 4.74
C ALA A 6 -0.45 0.38 5.29
N VAL A 7 -0.82 1.36 4.48
CA VAL A 7 -0.86 2.78 4.86
C VAL A 7 -1.98 3.05 5.87
N GLU A 8 -3.15 2.42 5.72
CA GLU A 8 -4.27 2.55 6.66
C GLU A 8 -3.97 1.93 8.02
N LEU A 9 -3.31 0.77 8.03
CA LEU A 9 -2.82 0.13 9.26
C LEU A 9 -1.69 0.93 9.92
N GLY A 10 -1.02 1.83 9.19
CA GLY A 10 0.11 2.59 9.73
C GLY A 10 1.42 1.80 9.77
N ILE A 11 1.56 0.76 8.94
CA ILE A 11 2.78 -0.06 8.84
C ILE A 11 4.04 0.79 8.56
N PRO A 12 4.03 1.74 7.60
CA PRO A 12 5.22 2.56 7.33
C PRO A 12 5.65 3.38 8.55
N ASP A 13 4.68 3.96 9.26
CA ASP A 13 4.94 4.78 10.45
C ASP A 13 5.45 3.92 11.61
N ALA A 14 4.85 2.75 11.84
CA ALA A 14 5.29 1.82 12.89
C ALA A 14 6.75 1.39 12.70
N ILE A 15 7.14 1.01 11.48
CA ILE A 15 8.55 0.64 11.18
C ILE A 15 9.47 1.87 11.27
N HIS A 16 8.98 3.06 10.91
CA HIS A 16 9.77 4.29 11.03
C HIS A 16 10.09 4.64 12.50
N THR A 17 9.09 4.55 13.37
CA THR A 17 9.22 4.88 14.81
C THR A 17 10.04 3.86 15.60
N HIS A 18 10.12 2.61 15.13
CA HIS A 18 10.84 1.53 15.79
C HIS A 18 12.36 1.79 15.95
N GLY A 19 12.94 2.62 15.08
CA GLY A 19 14.31 3.09 15.24
C GLY A 19 14.98 3.40 13.90
N ASN A 20 15.93 4.34 13.93
CA ASN A 20 16.67 4.85 12.77
C ASN A 20 17.28 3.74 11.89
N ASN A 21 16.48 3.19 10.97
CA ASN A 21 16.85 2.18 9.97
C ASN A 21 17.02 0.72 10.50
N ARG A 22 16.52 0.37 11.69
CA ARG A 22 16.57 -1.02 12.18
C ARG A 22 15.37 -1.84 11.65
N PRO A 23 15.59 -3.06 11.11
CA PRO A 23 14.48 -3.95 10.76
C PRO A 23 13.61 -4.28 11.99
N MET A 24 12.29 -4.26 11.80
CA MET A 24 11.29 -4.54 12.82
C MET A 24 10.74 -5.97 12.66
N PRO A 25 10.96 -6.88 13.61
CA PRO A 25 10.40 -8.24 13.62
C PRO A 25 8.88 -8.26 13.43
N LEU A 26 8.36 -9.33 12.81
CA LEU A 26 6.92 -9.50 12.62
C LEU A 26 6.13 -9.52 13.95
N THR A 27 6.70 -10.07 15.03
CA THR A 27 6.10 -10.01 16.38
C THR A 27 5.91 -8.58 16.86
N GLU A 28 7.00 -7.80 16.84
CA GLU A 28 7.00 -6.41 17.29
C GLU A 28 6.11 -5.53 16.40
N LEU A 29 6.11 -5.76 15.09
CA LEU A 29 5.22 -5.08 14.16
C LEU A 29 3.75 -5.38 14.48
N ALA A 30 3.39 -6.64 14.73
CA ALA A 30 2.02 -7.00 15.10
C ALA A 30 1.61 -6.34 16.43
N ALA A 31 2.50 -6.31 17.42
CA ALA A 31 2.26 -5.66 18.69
C ALA A 31 2.08 -4.13 18.55
N ALA A 32 2.95 -3.47 17.78
CA ALA A 32 2.87 -2.04 17.52
C ALA A 32 1.57 -1.63 16.80
N LEU A 33 1.02 -2.54 15.98
CA LEU A 33 -0.23 -2.34 15.26
C LEU A 33 -1.48 -2.80 16.03
N GLY A 34 -1.32 -3.38 17.24
CA GLY A 34 -2.43 -3.93 18.03
C GLY A 34 -3.14 -5.10 17.34
N ILE A 35 -2.40 -5.91 16.55
CA ILE A 35 -2.97 -7.02 15.80
C ILE A 35 -2.98 -8.28 16.67
N GLU A 36 -4.16 -8.88 16.81
CA GLU A 36 -4.37 -10.15 17.50
C GLU A 36 -3.48 -11.28 16.93
N PRO A 37 -2.97 -12.20 17.78
CA PRO A 37 -2.09 -13.29 17.35
C PRO A 37 -2.64 -14.13 16.20
N GLU A 38 -3.96 -14.38 16.20
CA GLU A 38 -4.65 -15.13 15.14
C GLU A 38 -4.56 -14.45 13.77
N ARG A 39 -4.46 -13.11 13.76
CA ARG A 39 -4.41 -12.30 12.54
C ARG A 39 -3.00 -12.02 12.04
N LYS A 40 -1.97 -12.39 12.82
CA LYS A 40 -0.55 -12.22 12.47
C LYS A 40 -0.17 -12.91 11.15
N THR A 41 -0.80 -14.04 10.84
CA THR A 41 -0.58 -14.76 9.58
C THR A 41 -1.02 -13.94 8.35
N TYR A 42 -2.11 -13.17 8.46
CA TYR A 42 -2.57 -12.27 7.40
C TYR A 42 -1.64 -11.08 7.24
N LEU A 43 -1.15 -10.51 8.35
CA LEU A 43 -0.14 -9.46 8.33
C LEU A 43 1.13 -9.94 7.61
N HIS A 44 1.61 -11.15 7.94
CA HIS A 44 2.77 -11.75 7.28
C HIS A 44 2.58 -11.88 5.77
N ARG A 45 1.41 -12.38 5.32
CA ARG A 45 1.09 -12.50 3.88
C ARG A 45 1.05 -11.14 3.19
N LEU A 46 0.44 -10.14 3.82
CA LEU A 46 0.40 -8.76 3.32
C LEU A 46 1.82 -8.20 3.18
N MET A 47 2.66 -8.35 4.21
CA MET A 47 4.04 -7.86 4.19
C MET A 47 4.88 -8.56 3.12
N ARG A 48 4.74 -9.89 2.94
CA ARG A 48 5.41 -10.61 1.85
C ARG A 48 5.08 -10.04 0.47
N LEU A 49 3.82 -9.70 0.21
CA LEU A 49 3.40 -9.08 -1.04
C LEU A 49 4.04 -7.69 -1.23
N LEU A 50 4.07 -6.88 -0.18
CA LEU A 50 4.63 -5.53 -0.23
C LEU A 50 6.16 -5.54 -0.36
N VAL A 51 6.84 -6.52 0.23
CA VAL A 51 8.28 -6.77 0.05
C VAL A 51 8.56 -7.16 -1.39
N HIS A 52 7.81 -8.11 -1.94
CA HIS A 52 7.95 -8.51 -3.35
C HIS A 52 7.69 -7.34 -4.32
N SER A 53 6.81 -6.41 -3.94
CA SER A 53 6.52 -5.20 -4.71
C SER A 53 7.57 -4.08 -4.54
N GLY A 54 8.61 -4.30 -3.72
CA GLY A 54 9.71 -3.34 -3.49
C GLY A 54 9.42 -2.21 -2.50
N PHE A 55 8.28 -2.24 -1.80
CA PHE A 55 7.95 -1.22 -0.79
C PHE A 55 8.68 -1.46 0.53
N PHE A 56 9.00 -2.70 0.88
CA PHE A 56 9.72 -3.02 2.11
C PHE A 56 10.83 -4.02 1.82
N PHE A 57 11.78 -4.14 2.74
CA PHE A 57 12.79 -5.19 2.73
C PHE A 57 12.55 -6.11 3.93
N ALA A 58 12.83 -7.40 3.77
CA ALA A 58 12.74 -8.39 4.86
C ALA A 58 14.10 -9.04 5.11
N VAL A 59 14.45 -9.26 6.37
CA VAL A 59 15.69 -9.90 6.82
C VAL A 59 15.34 -11.05 7.75
N GLY A 60 15.99 -12.20 7.58
CA GLY A 60 15.77 -13.40 8.40
C GLY A 60 14.78 -14.39 7.77
N GLU A 61 15.04 -15.68 7.96
CA GLU A 61 14.27 -16.77 7.37
C GLU A 61 13.12 -17.26 8.27
N GLU A 62 13.39 -17.36 9.58
CA GLU A 62 12.47 -17.97 10.54
C GLU A 62 11.52 -16.94 11.17
N GLU A 63 12.06 -15.77 11.55
CA GLU A 63 11.28 -14.59 11.92
C GLU A 63 11.69 -13.40 11.05
N PRO A 64 10.91 -13.06 10.01
CA PRO A 64 11.26 -11.96 9.13
C PRO A 64 11.12 -10.62 9.86
N ALA A 65 12.17 -9.81 9.79
CA ALA A 65 12.19 -8.44 10.25
C ALA A 65 12.15 -7.47 9.05
N TYR A 66 11.27 -6.48 9.13
CA TYR A 66 10.95 -5.59 8.02
C TYR A 66 11.60 -4.22 8.16
N ALA A 67 12.17 -3.71 7.07
CA ALA A 67 12.73 -2.38 7.00
C ALA A 67 12.11 -1.56 5.87
N LEU A 68 12.16 -0.23 6.00
CA LEU A 68 11.70 0.70 4.97
C LEU A 68 12.69 0.76 3.81
N THR A 69 12.16 0.80 2.59
CA THR A 69 12.90 1.18 1.37
C THR A 69 12.69 2.67 1.10
N PRO A 70 13.45 3.29 0.17
CA PRO A 70 13.18 4.67 -0.24
C PRO A 70 11.71 4.90 -0.63
N SER A 71 11.07 3.91 -1.24
CA SER A 71 9.66 3.97 -1.65
C SER A 71 8.69 4.01 -0.46
N SER A 72 8.88 3.17 0.58
CA SER A 72 8.01 3.25 1.77
C SER A 72 8.30 4.43 2.67
N LYS A 73 9.50 5.04 2.61
CA LYS A 73 9.78 6.32 3.28
C LYS A 73 8.92 7.47 2.77
N LEU A 74 8.44 7.39 1.52
CA LEU A 74 7.47 8.35 0.97
C LEU A 74 6.05 8.15 1.54
N LEU A 75 5.78 7.04 2.23
CA LEU A 75 4.47 6.76 2.82
C LEU A 75 4.36 7.17 4.29
N VAL A 76 5.49 7.55 4.89
CA VAL A 76 5.58 8.01 6.28
C VAL A 76 4.96 9.40 6.41
N LYS A 77 4.10 9.61 7.42
CA LYS A 77 3.36 10.87 7.60
C LYS A 77 4.24 12.10 7.80
N ASP A 78 5.41 11.92 8.43
CA ASP A 78 6.33 13.00 8.75
C ASP A 78 7.21 13.44 7.56
N ASN A 79 7.02 12.83 6.38
CA ASN A 79 7.75 13.21 5.18
C ASN A 79 7.06 14.40 4.48
N PRO A 80 7.78 15.51 4.15
CA PRO A 80 7.20 16.62 3.40
C PRO A 80 6.67 16.20 2.01
N ASN A 81 7.21 15.12 1.45
CA ASN A 81 6.78 14.53 0.17
C ASN A 81 5.87 13.30 0.38
N CYS A 82 5.07 13.28 1.44
CA CYS A 82 4.23 12.13 1.78
C CYS A 82 3.21 11.81 0.68
N LEU A 83 3.35 10.64 0.06
CA LEU A 83 2.43 10.09 -0.94
C LEU A 83 1.28 9.27 -0.31
N SER A 84 1.20 9.22 1.02
CA SER A 84 0.13 8.51 1.75
C SER A 84 -1.27 8.94 1.29
N SER A 85 -1.49 10.25 1.11
CA SER A 85 -2.74 10.80 0.60
C SER A 85 -3.08 10.32 -0.81
N PHE A 86 -2.07 10.24 -1.69
CA PHE A 86 -2.25 9.74 -3.06
C PHE A 86 -2.59 8.24 -3.08
N VAL A 87 -1.87 7.44 -2.28
CA VAL A 87 -2.12 5.99 -2.14
C VAL A 87 -3.52 5.69 -1.58
N LYS A 88 -4.07 6.59 -0.75
CA LYS A 88 -5.46 6.50 -0.26
C LYS A 88 -6.51 6.91 -1.30
N LEU A 89 -6.14 7.75 -2.28
CA LEU A 89 -7.05 8.28 -3.30
C LEU A 89 -7.28 7.30 -4.46
N VAL A 90 -6.20 6.70 -4.98
CA VAL A 90 -6.20 5.78 -6.14
C VAL A 90 -7.20 4.62 -6.05
N PRO A 91 -7.45 4.00 -4.88
CA PRO A 91 -8.36 2.85 -4.79
C PRO A 91 -9.85 3.21 -4.72
N ARG A 92 -10.24 4.49 -4.77
CA ARG A 92 -11.65 4.85 -4.74
C ARG A 92 -12.33 4.44 -6.04
N PRO A 93 -13.59 3.96 -5.98
CA PRO A 93 -14.32 3.49 -7.16
C PRO A 93 -14.30 4.49 -8.32
N GLU A 94 -14.28 5.79 -8.01
CA GLU A 94 -14.20 6.86 -9.03
C GLU A 94 -12.96 6.75 -9.93
N TYR A 95 -11.82 6.28 -9.39
CA TYR A 95 -10.55 6.20 -10.12
C TYR A 95 -10.26 4.80 -10.66
N VAL A 96 -10.75 3.73 -10.01
CA VAL A 96 -10.49 2.34 -10.44
C VAL A 96 -11.51 1.82 -11.45
N THR A 97 -12.79 2.18 -11.32
CA THR A 97 -13.86 1.80 -12.28
C THR A 97 -13.48 2.11 -13.74
N PRO A 98 -12.93 3.30 -14.05
CA PRO A 98 -12.33 3.59 -15.35
C PRO A 98 -11.46 2.49 -15.95
N CYS A 99 -10.53 1.94 -15.17
CA CYS A 99 -9.53 0.99 -15.65
C CYS A 99 -10.17 -0.33 -16.13
N TYR A 100 -11.37 -0.68 -15.64
CA TYR A 100 -12.09 -1.87 -16.05
C TYR A 100 -12.87 -1.71 -17.37
N VAL A 101 -13.20 -0.47 -17.75
CA VAL A 101 -13.99 -0.18 -18.97
C VAL A 101 -13.13 0.22 -20.18
N VAL A 102 -11.89 0.64 -19.96
CA VAL A 102 -10.97 1.09 -21.04
C VAL A 102 -10.75 0.01 -22.10
N GLY A 103 -10.55 -1.25 -21.72
CA GLY A 103 -10.32 -2.34 -22.68
C GLY A 103 -11.52 -2.59 -23.61
N GLY A 104 -12.75 -2.51 -23.06
CA GLY A 104 -13.98 -2.62 -23.84
C GLY A 104 -14.26 -1.39 -24.71
N TRP A 105 -13.88 -0.20 -24.21
CA TRP A 105 -13.96 1.05 -24.96
C TRP A 105 -13.00 1.09 -26.16
N ILE A 106 -11.73 0.68 -25.98
CA ILE A 106 -10.73 0.62 -27.06
C ILE A 106 -11.21 -0.28 -28.21
N LYS A 107 -11.90 -1.39 -27.89
CA LYS A 107 -12.47 -2.30 -28.88
C LYS A 107 -13.79 -1.80 -29.52
N GLY A 108 -14.25 -0.59 -29.19
CA GLY A 108 -15.43 0.03 -29.81
C GLY A 108 -16.78 -0.48 -29.30
N GLY A 109 -16.80 -1.33 -28.26
CA GLY A 109 -18.03 -1.91 -27.69
C GLY A 109 -18.53 -1.28 -26.38
N GLY A 110 -17.79 -0.31 -25.82
CA GLY A 110 -18.07 0.28 -24.50
C GLY A 110 -18.81 1.62 -24.53
N ASP A 111 -19.60 1.90 -23.49
CA ASP A 111 -20.32 3.16 -23.30
C ASP A 111 -19.36 4.37 -23.26
N LYS A 112 -19.47 5.25 -24.26
CA LYS A 112 -18.60 6.41 -24.46
C LYS A 112 -18.64 7.38 -23.28
N ARG A 113 -19.76 7.45 -22.54
CA ARG A 113 -19.92 8.35 -21.38
C ARG A 113 -19.09 7.90 -20.17
N ALA A 114 -18.95 6.60 -19.94
CA ALA A 114 -18.15 6.06 -18.85
C ALA A 114 -16.65 6.34 -19.06
N ALA A 115 -16.16 6.24 -20.29
CA ALA A 115 -14.78 6.56 -20.65
C ALA A 115 -14.47 8.07 -20.57
N GLU A 116 -15.45 8.94 -20.86
CA GLU A 116 -15.24 10.41 -20.79
C GLU A 116 -15.22 10.92 -19.34
N ILE A 117 -16.08 10.38 -18.46
CA ILE A 117 -16.07 10.68 -17.01
C ILE A 117 -14.74 10.21 -16.39
N SER A 118 -14.29 9.02 -16.77
CA SER A 118 -13.00 8.44 -16.37
C SER A 118 -11.80 9.35 -16.66
N PHE A 119 -11.75 9.91 -17.87
CA PHE A 119 -10.64 10.77 -18.29
C PHE A 119 -10.70 12.15 -17.63
N LYS A 120 -11.91 12.70 -17.41
CA LYS A 120 -12.11 13.99 -16.72
C LYS A 120 -11.80 13.92 -15.22
N VAL A 121 -12.05 12.79 -14.55
CA VAL A 121 -11.74 12.60 -13.13
C VAL A 121 -10.25 12.36 -12.89
N GLY A 122 -9.54 11.72 -13.83
CA GLY A 122 -8.09 11.49 -13.73
C GLY A 122 -7.19 12.70 -14.01
N LEU A 123 -7.75 13.82 -14.49
CA LEU A 123 -7.01 15.03 -14.90
C LEU A 123 -7.21 16.25 -13.98
N LYS A 124 -7.80 16.07 -12.80
CA LYS A 124 -8.10 17.16 -11.86
C LYS A 124 -7.31 17.07 -10.58
#